data_AF-A0A117EGN1-F1
#
_entry.id   AF-A0A117EGN1-F1
#
_cell.length_a   1.000
_cell.length_b   1.000
_cell.length_c   1.000
_cell.angle_alpha   90.00
_cell.angle_beta   90.00
_cell.angle_gamma   90.00
#
_symmetry.space_group_name_H-M   'P 1'
#
loop_
_entity.id
_entity.type
_entity.pdbx_description
1 polymer ?
#
loop_
_entity_poly.entity_id
_entity_poly.type
_entity_poly.pdbx_seq_one_letter_code
_entity_poly.pdbx_strand_id
1 'polypeptide(L)' 'MRPLLTPAHRELAHTAEVFLDHAGQAGRTAAELGIHRQTLYYRLSRVEKLTGLRLTDGEDRLLLHMALKGARL' A
#
# COMPACT_ATOMS: atom_id res chain seq x y z
N MET A 1 3.90 -0.07 -11.20
CA MET A 1 3.45 1.12 -10.43
C MET A 1 2.34 1.94 -11.08
N ARG A 2 2.46 2.39 -12.35
CA ARG A 2 1.41 3.15 -13.06
C ARG A 2 -0.04 2.66 -12.87
N PRO A 3 -0.34 1.34 -12.89
CA PRO A 3 -1.71 0.85 -12.67
C PRO A 3 -2.30 1.21 -11.31
N LEU A 4 -1.48 1.21 -10.25
CA LEU A 4 -1.92 1.49 -8.87
C LEU A 4 -2.32 2.96 -8.68
N LEU A 5 -1.69 3.87 -9.43
CA LEU A 5 -1.92 5.32 -9.32
C LEU A 5 -3.13 5.82 -10.11
N THR A 6 -3.89 4.92 -10.74
CA THR A 6 -5.11 5.28 -11.47
C THR A 6 -6.29 5.47 -10.51
N PRO A 7 -7.31 6.28 -10.85
CA PRO A 7 -8.48 6.48 -10.01
C PRO A 7 -9.20 5.18 -9.61
N ALA A 8 -9.16 4.16 -10.48
CA ALA A 8 -9.76 2.85 -10.24
C ALA A 8 -9.15 2.10 -9.04
N HIS A 9 -7.92 2.43 -8.65
CA HIS A 9 -7.20 1.76 -7.56
C HIS A 9 -6.88 2.69 -6.38
N ARG A 10 -7.57 3.85 -6.28
CA ARG A 10 -7.35 4.84 -5.21
C ARG A 10 -7.39 4.24 -3.80
N GLU A 11 -8.33 3.33 -3.54
CA GLU A 11 -8.43 2.63 -2.25
C GLU A 11 -7.21 1.74 -1.95
N LEU A 12 -6.66 1.07 -2.96
CA LEU A 12 -5.47 0.24 -2.82
C LEU A 12 -4.22 1.09 -2.63
N ALA A 13 -4.10 2.20 -3.37
CA ALA A 13 -3.03 3.17 -3.21
C ALA A 13 -3.03 3.78 -1.80
N HIS A 14 -4.21 4.20 -1.31
CA HIS A 14 -4.37 4.72 0.04
C HIS A 14 -4.02 3.66 1.10
N THR A 15 -4.48 2.42 0.93
CA THR A 15 -4.15 1.32 1.85
C THR A 15 -2.65 1.07 1.91
N ALA A 16 -1.96 1.07 0.77
CA ALA A 16 -0.51 0.90 0.71
C ALA A 16 0.23 2.08 1.35
N GLU A 17 -0.23 3.32 1.11
CA GLU A 17 0.36 4.52 1.71
C GLU A 17 0.27 4.46 3.25
N VAL A 18 -0.92 4.21 3.81
CA VAL A 18 -1.10 4.09 5.28
C VAL A 18 -0.30 2.93 5.86
N PHE A 19 -0.17 1.82 5.13
CA PHE A 19 0.68 0.70 5.55
C PHE A 19 2.14 1.11 5.69
N LEU A 20 2.67 1.84 4.70
CA LEU A 20 4.05 2.28 4.65
C LEU A 20 4.33 3.43 5.63
N ASP A 21 3.38 4.35 5.81
CA ASP A 21 3.42 5.42 6.83
C ASP A 21 3.48 4.83 8.26
N HIS A 22 2.90 3.65 8.48
CA HIS A 22 3.02 2.90 9.74
C HIS A 22 4.18 1.89 9.76
N ALA A 23 5.18 2.04 8.89
CA ALA A 23 6.37 1.18 8.81
C ALA A 23 6.03 -0.32 8.68
N GLY A 24 4.95 -0.64 7.97
CA GLY A 24 4.51 -2.02 7.74
C GLY A 24 3.78 -2.68 8.92
N GLN A 25 3.40 -1.92 9.95
CA GLN A 25 2.69 -2.47 11.10
C GLN A 25 1.21 -2.71 10.80
N ALA A 26 0.89 -3.90 10.29
CA ALA A 26 -0.45 -4.29 9.87
C ALA A 26 -1.54 -4.03 10.93
N GLY A 27 -1.22 -4.19 12.22
CA GLY A 27 -2.16 -3.89 13.30
C GLY A 27 -2.55 -2.42 13.38
N ARG A 28 -1.58 -1.51 13.27
CA ARG A 28 -1.81 -0.05 13.32
C ARG A 28 -2.49 0.42 12.04
N THR A 29 -2.05 -0.07 10.88
CA THR A 29 -2.68 0.20 9.59
C THR A 29 -4.14 -0.22 9.54
N ALA A 30 -4.47 -1.43 10.00
CA ALA A 30 -5.84 -1.92 10.01
C ALA A 30 -6.75 -1.07 10.93
N ALA A 31 -6.22 -0.66 12.09
CA ALA A 31 -6.92 0.23 13.02
C ALA A 31 -7.17 1.62 12.41
N GLU A 32 -6.14 2.23 11.81
CA GLU A 32 -6.25 3.55 11.14
C GLU A 32 -7.28 3.53 10.01
N LEU A 33 -7.29 2.47 9.20
CA LEU A 33 -8.21 2.32 8.08
C LEU A 33 -9.62 1.84 8.51
N GLY A 34 -9.83 1.51 9.79
CA GLY A 34 -11.11 0.97 10.27
C GLY A 34 -11.49 -0.38 9.65
N ILE A 35 -10.52 -1.20 9.26
CA ILE A 35 -10.74 -2.50 8.60
C ILE A 35 -10.18 -3.67 9.38
N HIS A 36 -10.68 -4.87 9.10
CA HIS A 36 -10.10 -6.10 9.63
C HIS A 36 -8.73 -6.40 8.99
N ARG A 37 -7.81 -7.03 9.76
CA ARG A 37 -6.47 -7.40 9.27
C ARG A 37 -6.50 -8.28 8.02
N GLN A 38 -7.49 -9.17 7.91
CA GLN A 38 -7.65 -10.00 6.71
C GLN A 38 -7.94 -9.17 5.46
N THR A 39 -8.78 -8.15 5.59
CA THR A 39 -9.08 -7.20 4.51
C THR A 39 -7.84 -6.42 4.12
N LEU A 40 -7.03 -5.99 5.09
CA LEU A 40 -5.75 -5.34 4.85
C LEU A 40 -4.82 -6.25 4.02
N TYR A 41 -4.59 -7.49 4.45
CA TYR A 41 -3.72 -8.42 3.71
C TYR A 41 -4.22 -8.71 2.30
N TYR A 42 -5.54 -8.83 2.12
CA TYR A 42 -6.12 -8.96 0.78
C TYR A 42 -5.79 -7.76 -0.11
N ARG A 43 -5.95 -6.53 0.41
CA ARG A 43 -5.63 -5.29 -0.32
C ARG A 43 -4.13 -5.20 -0.62
N LEU A 44 -3.26 -5.51 0.34
CA LEU A 44 -1.80 -5.50 0.14
C LEU A 44 -1.36 -6.54 -0.90
N SER A 45 -1.92 -7.75 -0.89
CA SER A 45 -1.67 -8.75 -1.93
C SER A 45 -2.10 -8.27 -3.32
N ARG A 46 -3.21 -7.52 -3.42
CA ARG A 46 -3.64 -6.90 -4.68
C ARG A 46 -2.67 -5.81 -5.13
N VAL A 47 -2.10 -5.03 -4.20
CA VAL A 47 -1.07 -4.02 -4.48
C VAL A 47 0.18 -4.68 -5.06
N GLU A 48 0.69 -5.74 -4.43
CA GLU A 48 1.84 -6.51 -4.93
C GLU A 48 1.58 -7.03 -6.35
N LYS A 49 0.41 -7.61 -6.62
CA LYS A 49 0.03 -8.09 -7.95
C LYS A 49 -0.03 -6.98 -9.01
N LEU A 50 -0.57 -5.80 -8.66
CA LEU A 50 -0.69 -4.67 -9.59
C LEU A 50 0.64 -3.97 -9.86
N THR A 51 1.56 -4.01 -8.91
CA THR A 51 2.82 -3.27 -8.98
C THR A 51 4.00 -4.13 -9.41
N GLY A 52 3.95 -5.44 -9.16
CA GLY A 52 5.08 -6.37 -9.29
C GLY A 52 6.05 -6.34 -8.11
N LEU A 53 5.78 -5.51 -7.09
CA LEU A 53 6.65 -5.30 -5.93
C LEU A 53 6.31 -6.30 -4.82
N ARG A 54 7.29 -6.59 -3.96
CA ARG A 54 7.15 -7.41 -2.76
C ARG A 54 7.24 -6.53 -1.51
N LEU A 55 6.17 -6.45 -0.73
CA LEU A 55 6.14 -5.62 0.48
C LEU A 55 6.91 -6.23 1.65
N THR A 56 7.36 -7.47 1.53
CA THR A 56 8.33 -8.10 2.43
C THR A 56 9.74 -7.57 2.21
N ASP A 57 10.05 -7.07 1.01
CA ASP A 57 11.35 -6.51 0.63
C ASP A 57 11.43 -5.02 0.99
N GLY A 58 12.56 -4.59 1.56
CA GLY A 58 12.74 -3.22 2.04
C GLY A 58 12.90 -2.19 0.93
N GLU A 59 13.55 -2.56 -0.17
CA GLU A 59 13.80 -1.68 -1.31
C GLU A 59 12.50 -1.45 -2.08
N ASP A 60 11.73 -2.52 -2.30
CA ASP A 60 10.41 -2.44 -2.93
C ASP A 60 9.43 -1.58 -2.10
N ARG A 61 9.45 -1.69 -0.76
CA ARG A 61 8.67 -0.82 0.13
C ARG A 61 9.05 0.64 -0.04
N LEU A 62 10.34 0.96 0.00
CA LEU A 62 10.84 2.34 -0.14
C LEU A 62 10.43 2.93 -1.49
N LEU A 63 10.64 2.17 -2.56
CA LEU A 63 10.30 2.57 -3.92
C LEU A 63 8.79 2.86 -4.06
N LEU A 64 7.94 1.98 -3.53
CA LEU A 64 6.48 2.19 -3.54
C LEU A 64 6.09 3.43 -2.72
N HIS A 65 6.69 3.62 -1.55
CA HIS A 65 6.36 4.74 -0.66
C HIS A 65 6.67 6.08 -1.32
N MET A 66 7.86 6.20 -1.92
CA MET A 66 8.29 7.39 -2.65
C MET A 66 7.38 7.68 -3.84
N ALA A 67 7.00 6.65 -4.61
CA ALA A 67 6.09 6.81 -5.74
C ALA A 67 4.69 7.29 -5.31
N LEU A 68 4.15 6.78 -4.19
CA LEU A 68 2.85 7.21 -3.66
C LEU A 68 2.89 8.66 -3.16
N LYS A 69 3.94 9.05 -2.43
CA LYS A 69 4.11 10.43 -1.96
C LYS A 69 4.30 11.41 -3.13
N GLY A 70 5.10 11.02 -4.13
CA GLY A 70 5.33 11.83 -5.32
C GLY A 70 4.08 12.05 -6.18
N ALA A 71 3.18 11.06 -6.25
CA ALA A 71 1.94 11.18 -7.03
C ALA A 71 0.86 12.08 -6.38
N ARG A 72 1.07 12.51 -5.13
CA ARG A 72 0.18 13.41 -4.39
C ARG A 72 0.56 14.88 -4.54
N LEU A 73 1.79 15.15 -4.97
CA LEU A 73 2.33 16.48 -5.30
C LEU A 73 1.98 16.84 -6.74
#